data_AF-A0A2D2C546-F1
#
_entry.id   AF-A0A2D2C546-F1
#
_cell.length_a   1.000
_cell.length_b   1.000
_cell.length_c   1.000
_cell.angle_alpha   90.00
_cell.angle_beta   90.00
_cell.angle_gamma   90.00
#
_symmetry.space_group_name_H-M   'P 1'
#
loop_
_entity.id
_entity.type
_entity.pdbx_description
1 polymer ?
#
loop_
_entity_poly.entity_id
_entity_poly.type
_entity_poly.pdbx_seq_one_letter_code
_entity_poly.pdbx_strand_id
1 'polypeptide(L)'
;MRKLTILSVLAPILALAACAENTGWNPNYSAMHNGSPYAKYLQTREAALQGQGPVPQVIPVQLPAEAPQVVLPKRQTGAVRVVAAEVPANAQVATTGPYPGSTPVLVRYAHQQPQNPGATVYQRTGGSIAQAARLCSNYPSRDAAQRAFIASGGPLIDPRGMDPDGDGYVCGWDPKPFRVPR
;
A
#
# COMPACT_ATOMS: atom_id res chain seq x y z
N MET A 1 -31.58 32.13 -28.13
CA MET A 1 -30.25 31.48 -28.34
C MET A 1 -29.36 31.40 -27.07
N ARG A 2 -29.89 31.61 -25.84
CA ARG A 2 -29.10 31.54 -24.58
C ARG A 2 -29.40 30.30 -23.70
N LYS A 3 -30.42 29.51 -24.03
CA LYS A 3 -30.84 28.34 -23.23
C LYS A 3 -30.22 27.01 -23.70
N LEU A 4 -29.68 26.96 -24.93
CA LEU A 4 -29.04 25.76 -25.49
C LEU A 4 -27.55 25.61 -25.11
N THR A 5 -26.89 26.69 -24.69
CA THR A 5 -25.47 26.68 -24.28
C THR A 5 -25.25 26.24 -22.84
N ILE A 6 -26.31 26.14 -22.02
CA ILE A 6 -26.19 25.71 -20.62
C ILE A 6 -26.20 24.16 -20.53
N LEU A 7 -26.88 23.49 -21.46
CA LEU A 7 -26.96 22.02 -21.48
C LEU A 7 -25.69 21.32 -21.99
N SER A 8 -24.85 22.00 -22.77
CA SER A 8 -23.56 21.44 -23.26
C SER A 8 -22.40 21.60 -22.27
N VAL A 9 -22.54 22.45 -21.24
CA VAL A 9 -21.50 22.67 -20.22
C VAL A 9 -21.71 21.79 -18.98
N LEU A 10 -22.95 21.36 -18.71
CA LEU A 10 -23.29 20.53 -17.54
C LEU A 10 -23.26 19.01 -17.79
N ALA A 11 -23.29 18.57 -19.05
CA ALA A 11 -23.23 17.15 -19.40
C ALA A 11 -21.91 16.43 -19.01
N PRO A 12 -20.70 17.02 -19.08
CA PRO A 12 -19.48 16.32 -18.66
C PRO A 12 -19.29 16.32 -17.14
N ILE A 13 -19.98 17.19 -16.38
CA ILE A 13 -19.86 17.26 -14.92
C ILE A 13 -20.64 16.12 -14.25
N LEU A 14 -21.74 15.67 -14.87
CA LEU A 14 -22.59 14.61 -14.32
C LEU A 14 -22.06 13.18 -14.59
N ALA A 15 -21.07 13.01 -15.48
CA ALA A 15 -20.49 11.71 -15.80
C ALA A 15 -19.29 11.32 -14.90
N LEU A 16 -18.76 12.22 -14.08
CA LEU A 16 -17.65 11.93 -13.15
C LEU A 16 -18.08 11.36 -11.79
N ALA A 17 -19.39 11.18 -11.55
CA ALA A 17 -19.92 10.62 -10.30
C ALA A 17 -20.21 9.11 -10.36
N ALA A 18 -19.73 8.41 -11.39
CA ALA A 18 -19.77 6.94 -11.40
C ALA A 18 -18.65 6.38 -10.51
N CYS A 19 -19.03 6.06 -9.27
CA CYS A 19 -18.43 5.04 -8.42
C CYS A 19 -16.95 5.18 -8.01
N ALA A 20 -16.60 6.29 -7.35
CA ALA A 20 -15.37 6.37 -6.54
C ALA A 20 -15.62 6.04 -5.05
N GLU A 21 -16.64 5.23 -4.76
CA GLU A 21 -17.21 4.99 -3.41
C GLU A 21 -16.30 4.14 -2.52
N ASN A 22 -15.23 3.56 -3.09
CA ASN A 22 -14.27 2.74 -2.36
C ASN A 22 -12.84 3.32 -2.39
N THR A 23 -12.70 4.63 -2.58
CA THR A 23 -11.42 5.37 -2.54
C THR A 23 -10.91 5.63 -1.11
N GLY A 24 -11.44 4.92 -0.11
CA GLY A 24 -10.87 4.87 1.23
C GLY A 24 -9.49 4.24 1.18
N TRP A 25 -8.46 5.04 0.94
CA TRP A 25 -7.06 4.62 1.02
C TRP A 25 -6.80 4.19 2.46
N ASN A 26 -6.84 2.87 2.70
CA ASN A 26 -6.44 2.29 3.97
C ASN A 26 -5.01 1.74 3.80
N PRO A 27 -4.03 2.27 4.56
CA PRO A 27 -2.63 1.85 4.48
C PRO A 27 -2.44 0.35 4.60
N ASN A 28 -3.32 -0.37 5.29
CA ASN A 28 -3.22 -1.82 5.41
C ASN A 28 -3.40 -2.58 4.08
N TYR A 29 -4.11 -2.02 3.11
CA TYR A 29 -4.27 -2.62 1.77
C TYR A 29 -3.23 -2.16 0.76
N SER A 30 -2.32 -1.25 1.11
CA SER A 30 -1.20 -0.87 0.23
C SER A 30 -0.36 -2.07 -0.20
N ALA A 31 -0.33 -3.14 0.59
CA ALA A 31 0.25 -4.43 0.23
C ALA A 31 -0.38 -5.08 -1.02
N MET A 32 -1.70 -4.96 -1.22
CA MET A 32 -2.40 -5.52 -2.38
C MET A 32 -2.17 -4.70 -3.65
N HIS A 33 -1.75 -3.44 -3.51
CA HIS A 33 -1.57 -2.51 -4.62
C HIS A 33 -0.11 -2.12 -4.91
N ASN A 34 0.82 -2.28 -3.94
CA ASN A 34 2.23 -1.89 -4.05
C ASN A 34 3.18 -3.01 -3.58
N GLY A 35 4.12 -3.41 -4.45
CA GLY A 35 5.31 -4.20 -4.11
C GLY A 35 5.10 -5.70 -3.86
N SER A 36 3.88 -6.18 -3.57
CA SER A 36 3.64 -7.61 -3.40
C SER A 36 3.63 -8.37 -4.74
N PRO A 37 3.96 -9.67 -4.75
CA PRO A 37 3.77 -10.52 -5.93
C PRO A 37 2.34 -10.47 -6.49
N TYR A 38 1.34 -10.34 -5.61
CA TYR A 38 -0.06 -10.23 -6.00
C TYR A 38 -0.38 -8.90 -6.69
N ALA A 39 0.17 -7.78 -6.21
CA ALA A 39 0.02 -6.48 -6.85
C ALA A 39 0.60 -6.47 -8.28
N LYS A 40 1.80 -7.06 -8.45
CA LYS A 40 2.43 -7.23 -9.77
C LYS A 40 1.58 -8.10 -10.69
N TYR A 41 1.01 -9.19 -10.17
CA TYR A 41 0.08 -10.04 -10.91
C TYR A 41 -1.16 -9.26 -11.37
N LEU A 42 -1.78 -8.47 -10.50
CA LEU A 42 -2.96 -7.66 -10.83
C LEU A 42 -2.67 -6.70 -11.98
N GLN A 43 -1.57 -5.94 -11.90
CA GLN A 43 -1.19 -4.97 -12.92
C GLN A 43 -0.88 -5.65 -14.27
N THR A 44 -0.21 -6.81 -14.24
CA THR A 44 0.07 -7.59 -15.45
C THR A 44 -1.21 -8.15 -16.07
N ARG A 45 -2.17 -8.57 -15.24
CA ARG A 45 -3.49 -9.04 -15.68
C ARG A 45 -4.28 -7.91 -16.35
N GLU A 46 -4.28 -6.70 -15.78
CA GLU A 46 -4.96 -5.54 -16.36
C GLU A 46 -4.35 -5.16 -17.73
N ALA A 47 -3.03 -5.14 -17.85
CA ALA A 47 -2.35 -4.92 -19.12
C ALA A 47 -2.73 -5.99 -20.16
N ALA A 48 -2.79 -7.26 -19.77
CA ALA A 48 -3.19 -8.35 -20.65
C ALA A 48 -4.66 -8.25 -21.11
N LEU A 49 -5.57 -7.83 -20.22
CA LEU A 49 -6.98 -7.58 -20.57
C LEU A 49 -7.13 -6.44 -21.59
N GLN A 50 -6.20 -5.49 -21.59
CA GLN A 50 -6.14 -4.40 -22.57
C GLN A 50 -5.34 -4.76 -23.84
N GLY A 51 -4.85 -6.00 -23.96
CA GLY A 51 -4.02 -6.44 -25.08
C GLY A 51 -2.61 -5.82 -25.10
N GLN A 52 -2.19 -5.16 -24.01
CA GLN A 52 -0.92 -4.46 -23.84
C GLN A 52 0.20 -5.38 -23.31
N GLY A 53 -0.03 -6.70 -23.24
CA GLY A 53 0.97 -7.64 -22.74
C GLY A 53 0.49 -9.09 -22.67
N PRO A 54 1.39 -10.03 -22.31
CA PRO A 54 1.06 -11.45 -22.19
C PRO A 54 0.18 -11.73 -20.97
N VAL A 55 -0.76 -12.67 -21.11
CA VAL A 55 -1.65 -13.10 -20.01
C VAL A 55 -0.83 -13.79 -18.91
N PRO A 56 -0.85 -13.29 -17.66
CA PRO A 56 -0.16 -13.96 -16.56
C PRO A 56 -0.83 -15.31 -16.25
N GLN A 57 -0.03 -16.38 -16.29
CA GLN A 57 -0.50 -17.76 -16.21
C GLN A 57 -0.78 -18.24 -14.77
N VAL A 58 -0.19 -17.60 -13.75
CA VAL A 58 -0.26 -18.05 -12.34
C VAL A 58 -0.61 -16.88 -11.43
N ILE A 59 -1.70 -16.99 -10.68
CA ILE A 59 -2.00 -16.12 -9.54
C ILE A 59 -1.01 -16.51 -8.43
N PRO A 60 -0.12 -15.61 -7.97
CA PRO A 60 0.73 -15.89 -6.83
C PRO A 60 -0.13 -15.92 -5.56
N VAL A 61 -0.68 -17.08 -5.25
CA VAL A 61 -1.33 -17.36 -3.97
C VAL A 61 -0.20 -17.52 -2.96
N GLN A 62 0.06 -16.47 -2.19
CA GLN A 62 0.75 -16.68 -0.92
C GLN A 62 -0.24 -17.41 -0.02
N LEU A 63 -0.15 -18.75 0.04
CA LEU A 63 -0.73 -19.45 1.19
C LEU A 63 -0.05 -18.86 2.42
N PRO A 64 -0.79 -18.47 3.47
CA PRO A 64 -0.17 -18.11 4.73
C PRO A 64 0.79 -19.25 5.12
N ALA A 65 2.06 -18.93 5.36
CA ALA A 65 3.09 -19.94 5.68
C ALA A 65 2.66 -20.82 6.88
N GLU A 66 1.82 -20.26 7.75
CA GLU A 66 1.05 -20.96 8.77
C GLU A 66 -0.44 -20.61 8.62
N ALA A 67 -1.10 -21.11 7.59
CA ALA A 67 -2.56 -21.23 7.67
C ALA A 67 -2.82 -22.36 8.67
N PRO A 68 -3.52 -22.14 9.81
CA PRO A 68 -3.93 -23.25 10.64
C PRO A 68 -4.70 -24.20 9.74
N GLN A 69 -4.15 -25.39 9.55
CA GLN A 69 -4.83 -26.42 8.78
C GLN A 69 -6.15 -26.63 9.51
N VAL A 70 -7.27 -26.39 8.83
CA VAL A 70 -8.57 -26.73 9.39
C VAL A 70 -8.61 -28.25 9.38
N VAL A 71 -8.05 -28.85 10.42
CA VAL A 71 -8.36 -30.22 10.81
C VAL A 71 -9.84 -30.17 11.10
N LEU A 72 -10.66 -30.60 10.15
CA LEU A 72 -12.09 -30.79 10.38
C LEU A 72 -12.20 -31.70 11.61
N PRO A 73 -12.68 -31.20 12.76
CA PRO A 73 -12.80 -32.06 13.92
C PRO A 73 -13.84 -33.13 13.57
N LYS A 74 -13.53 -34.40 13.86
CA LYS A 74 -14.57 -35.44 13.98
C LYS A 74 -15.68 -34.83 14.84
N ARG A 75 -16.91 -34.80 14.34
CA ARG A 75 -18.06 -34.15 14.98
C ARG A 75 -18.16 -34.59 16.45
N GLN A 76 -17.67 -33.76 17.36
CA GLN A 76 -17.75 -34.01 18.79
C GLN A 76 -19.11 -33.49 19.24
N THR A 77 -20.02 -34.41 19.53
CA THR A 77 -21.30 -34.09 20.16
C THR A 77 -21.06 -33.77 21.63
N GLY A 78 -20.70 -32.53 21.90
CA GLY A 78 -20.53 -31.98 23.24
C GLY A 78 -20.46 -30.47 23.16
N ALA A 79 -21.18 -29.76 24.04
CA ALA A 79 -21.18 -28.31 24.08
C ALA A 79 -19.78 -27.80 24.45
N VAL A 80 -19.00 -27.39 23.45
CA VAL A 80 -17.70 -26.73 23.64
C VAL A 80 -17.98 -25.28 24.02
N ARG A 81 -17.60 -24.89 25.25
CA ARG A 81 -17.51 -23.47 25.62
C ARG A 81 -16.29 -22.90 24.91
N VAL A 82 -16.51 -21.96 23.98
CA VAL A 82 -15.44 -21.19 23.36
C VAL A 82 -14.91 -20.23 24.42
N VAL A 83 -13.78 -20.58 25.05
CA VAL A 83 -13.01 -19.63 25.85
C VAL A 83 -12.15 -18.85 24.87
N ALA A 84 -12.32 -17.54 24.83
CA ALA A 84 -11.44 -16.65 24.07
C ALA A 84 -10.00 -16.89 24.53
N ALA A 85 -9.08 -17.10 23.58
CA ALA A 85 -7.67 -17.19 23.90
C ALA A 85 -7.24 -15.88 24.58
N GLU A 86 -6.65 -16.00 25.76
CA GLU A 86 -6.21 -14.85 26.55
C GLU A 86 -4.98 -14.24 25.86
N VAL A 87 -5.15 -13.03 25.32
CA VAL A 87 -4.04 -12.26 24.72
C VAL A 87 -3.05 -11.96 25.86
N PRO A 88 -1.75 -12.30 25.73
CA PRO A 88 -0.80 -12.08 26.82
C PRO A 88 -0.74 -10.60 27.16
N ALA A 89 -0.74 -10.28 28.46
CA ALA A 89 -0.73 -8.92 28.99
C ALA A 89 0.45 -8.04 28.47
N ASN A 90 1.47 -8.68 27.88
CA ASN A 90 2.67 -8.03 27.35
C ASN A 90 2.64 -7.88 25.82
N ALA A 91 1.54 -8.21 25.14
CA ALA A 91 1.36 -7.89 23.73
C ALA A 91 1.30 -6.36 23.59
N GLN A 92 2.43 -5.74 23.25
CA GLN A 92 2.53 -4.31 23.00
C GLN A 92 1.75 -4.00 21.70
N VAL A 93 0.45 -3.75 21.83
CA VAL A 93 -0.33 -3.10 20.78
C VAL A 93 0.25 -1.70 20.64
N ALA A 94 0.86 -1.39 19.50
CA ALA A 94 1.51 -0.10 19.27
C ALA A 94 0.47 1.04 19.26
N THR A 95 0.23 1.62 20.43
CA THR A 95 -0.71 2.73 20.67
C THR A 95 0.07 4.02 20.92
N THR A 96 0.51 4.72 19.87
CA THR A 96 0.69 6.19 19.93
C THR A 96 0.82 6.76 18.51
N GLY A 97 -0.23 7.41 18.04
CA GLY A 97 -0.32 8.11 16.76
C GLY A 97 -1.75 7.99 16.21
N PRO A 98 -2.22 8.87 15.29
CA PRO A 98 -3.61 8.87 14.80
C PRO A 98 -4.08 7.56 14.13
N TYR A 99 -3.22 6.55 14.02
CA TYR A 99 -3.55 5.17 13.70
C TYR A 99 -2.77 4.21 14.62
N PRO A 100 -3.43 3.27 15.32
CA PRO A 100 -2.74 2.14 15.96
C PRO A 100 -2.14 1.26 14.85
N GLY A 101 -0.82 1.36 14.63
CA GLY A 101 -0.16 0.67 13.49
C GLY A 101 0.95 1.44 12.75
N SER A 102 1.37 2.62 13.21
CA SER A 102 2.38 3.46 12.54
C SER A 102 3.75 2.77 12.33
N THR A 103 4.24 2.01 13.30
CA THR A 103 5.45 1.18 13.15
C THR A 103 5.19 -0.08 12.31
N PRO A 104 4.08 -0.83 12.50
CA PRO A 104 3.71 -1.95 11.62
C PRO A 104 3.65 -1.61 10.12
N VAL A 105 3.17 -0.41 9.74
CA VAL A 105 3.14 -0.01 8.32
C VAL A 105 4.55 0.08 7.74
N LEU A 106 5.49 0.71 8.46
CA LEU A 106 6.88 0.84 8.01
C LEU A 106 7.61 -0.51 7.99
N VAL A 107 7.38 -1.36 9.00
CA VAL A 107 7.93 -2.73 9.03
C VAL A 107 7.44 -3.53 7.82
N ARG A 108 6.12 -3.57 7.59
CA ARG A 108 5.55 -4.27 6.44
C ARG A 108 6.10 -3.72 5.13
N TYR A 109 6.16 -2.40 4.99
CA TYR A 109 6.69 -1.75 3.80
C TYR A 109 8.15 -2.12 3.54
N ALA A 110 8.99 -2.10 4.59
CA ALA A 110 10.39 -2.50 4.51
C ALA A 110 10.57 -3.94 4.02
N HIS A 111 9.70 -4.87 4.42
CA HIS A 111 9.74 -6.26 3.95
C HIS A 111 9.17 -6.45 2.54
N GLN A 112 8.25 -5.60 2.10
CA GLN A 112 7.64 -5.69 0.76
C GLN A 112 8.51 -5.10 -0.34
N GLN A 113 9.34 -4.12 0.00
CA GLN A 113 10.30 -3.51 -0.91
C GLN A 113 11.66 -4.16 -0.65
N PRO A 114 12.15 -5.12 -1.46
CA PRO A 114 13.41 -5.81 -1.18
C PRO A 114 14.64 -4.98 -1.59
N GLN A 115 14.47 -3.97 -2.44
CA GLN A 115 15.57 -3.18 -2.98
C GLN A 115 16.31 -2.37 -1.89
N ASN A 116 17.56 -2.04 -2.18
CA ASN A 116 18.38 -1.16 -1.35
C ASN A 116 18.10 0.32 -1.67
N PRO A 117 18.34 1.25 -0.72
CA PRO A 117 18.32 2.67 -1.02
C PRO A 117 19.23 3.04 -2.19
N GLY A 118 18.75 3.93 -3.06
CA GLY A 118 19.38 4.36 -4.30
C GLY A 118 19.17 3.42 -5.50
N ALA A 119 18.46 2.29 -5.34
CA ALA A 119 18.15 1.41 -6.45
C ALA A 119 16.88 1.88 -7.18
N THR A 120 17.02 2.44 -8.38
CA THR A 120 15.89 2.90 -9.20
C THR A 120 15.01 1.71 -9.64
N VAL A 121 13.89 1.50 -8.93
CA VAL A 121 12.88 0.47 -9.22
C VAL A 121 11.64 1.08 -9.87
N TYR A 122 11.30 2.30 -9.48
CA TYR A 122 10.15 3.06 -9.98
C TYR A 122 10.63 4.08 -11.01
N GLN A 123 10.22 3.89 -12.26
CA GLN A 123 10.60 4.80 -13.34
C GLN A 123 10.00 6.19 -13.09
N ARG A 124 10.86 7.21 -12.98
CA ARG A 124 10.46 8.61 -12.84
C ARG A 124 10.82 9.34 -14.12
N THR A 125 9.84 10.00 -14.73
CA THR A 125 10.04 10.85 -15.92
C THR A 125 10.34 12.31 -15.56
N GLY A 126 10.37 12.62 -14.26
CA GLY A 126 10.65 13.94 -13.71
C GLY A 126 10.73 13.91 -12.19
N GLY A 127 11.22 14.99 -11.60
CA GLY A 127 11.46 15.11 -10.17
C GLY A 127 12.65 16.02 -9.90
N SER A 128 12.59 16.82 -8.83
CA SER A 128 13.68 17.72 -8.45
C SER A 128 14.18 17.35 -7.07
N ILE A 129 15.48 17.05 -6.97
CA ILE A 129 16.15 16.81 -5.67
C ILE A 129 15.91 18.00 -4.73
N ALA A 130 15.97 19.23 -5.24
CA ALA A 130 15.73 20.43 -4.46
C ALA A 130 14.27 20.58 -4.00
N GLN A 131 13.30 20.09 -4.77
CA GLN A 131 11.89 20.04 -4.35
C GLN A 131 11.67 18.95 -3.31
N ALA A 132 12.19 17.75 -3.53
CA ALA A 132 12.12 16.64 -2.60
C ALA A 132 12.71 17.04 -1.24
N ALA A 133 13.89 17.68 -1.23
CA ALA A 133 14.52 18.19 -0.02
C ALA A 133 13.62 19.19 0.74
N ARG A 134 12.99 20.13 0.03
CA ARG A 134 12.04 21.09 0.63
C ARG A 134 10.82 20.39 1.23
N LEU A 135 10.28 19.39 0.54
CA LEU A 135 9.15 18.60 1.04
C LEU A 135 9.54 17.80 2.28
N CYS A 136 10.75 17.25 2.32
CA CYS A 136 11.26 16.50 3.46
C CYS A 136 11.36 17.35 4.73
N SER A 137 11.74 18.64 4.60
CA SER A 137 11.80 19.57 5.73
C SER A 137 10.45 19.82 6.41
N ASN A 138 9.32 19.49 5.76
CA ASN A 138 7.99 19.64 6.35
C ASN A 138 7.61 18.51 7.31
N TYR A 139 8.42 17.45 7.40
CA TYR A 139 8.14 16.31 8.27
C TYR A 139 9.03 16.30 9.50
N PRO A 140 8.49 15.92 10.67
CA PRO A 140 9.27 15.87 11.91
C PRO A 140 10.28 14.72 11.97
N SER A 141 10.20 13.75 11.06
CA SER A 141 11.13 12.61 10.98
C SER A 141 11.07 11.94 9.61
N ARG A 142 12.12 11.17 9.27
CA ARG A 142 12.17 10.34 8.05
C ARG A 142 11.04 9.32 8.03
N ASP A 143 10.76 8.69 9.16
CA ASP A 143 9.63 7.77 9.34
C ASP A 143 8.28 8.45 9.07
N ALA A 144 8.09 9.70 9.51
CA ALA A 144 6.88 10.46 9.23
C ALA A 144 6.74 10.79 7.74
N ALA A 145 7.84 11.18 7.09
CA ALA A 145 7.86 11.41 5.64
C ALA A 145 7.54 10.13 4.86
N GLN A 146 8.17 9.01 5.20
CA GLN A 146 7.92 7.72 4.54
C GLN A 146 6.46 7.28 4.70
N ARG A 147 5.88 7.40 5.89
CA ARG A 147 4.45 7.12 6.10
C ARG A 147 3.56 8.00 5.23
N ALA A 148 3.86 9.30 5.18
CA ALA A 148 3.08 10.23 4.37
C ALA A 148 3.21 9.97 2.86
N PHE A 149 4.39 9.53 2.41
CA PHE A 149 4.63 9.09 1.05
C PHE A 149 3.79 7.86 0.69
N ILE A 150 3.83 6.82 1.52
CA ILE A 150 2.98 5.63 1.38
C ILE A 150 1.50 6.04 1.38
N ALA A 151 1.13 6.99 2.26
CA ALA A 151 -0.22 7.58 2.33
C ALA A 151 -0.66 8.38 1.13
N SER A 152 0.28 8.85 0.33
CA SER A 152 0.00 9.57 -0.91
C SER A 152 -0.07 8.62 -2.12
N GLY A 153 0.06 7.29 -1.93
CA GLY A 153 0.07 6.30 -3.02
C GLY A 153 1.46 5.83 -3.45
N GLY A 154 2.52 6.31 -2.78
CA GLY A 154 3.89 5.87 -3.02
C GLY A 154 4.06 4.37 -2.71
N PRO A 155 4.95 3.67 -3.42
CA PRO A 155 5.93 4.18 -4.40
C PRO A 155 5.45 4.20 -5.85
N LEU A 156 4.33 3.54 -6.16
CA LEU A 156 3.81 3.48 -7.52
C LEU A 156 3.42 4.88 -8.02
N ILE A 157 2.73 5.65 -7.18
CA ILE A 157 2.31 7.02 -7.49
C ILE A 157 3.09 7.97 -6.59
N ASP A 158 3.89 8.85 -7.18
CA ASP A 158 4.59 9.92 -6.47
C ASP A 158 4.07 11.29 -6.93
N PRO A 159 2.90 11.72 -6.44
CA PRO A 159 2.24 12.92 -6.95
C PRO A 159 2.97 14.21 -6.56
N ARG A 160 3.85 14.15 -5.55
CA ARG A 160 4.58 15.32 -5.03
C ARG A 160 6.05 15.34 -5.45
N GLY A 161 6.54 14.31 -6.13
CA GLY A 161 7.95 14.20 -6.53
C GLY A 161 8.88 14.07 -5.32
N MET A 162 8.47 13.30 -4.31
CA MET A 162 9.22 13.10 -3.07
C MET A 162 10.31 12.03 -3.20
N ASP A 163 10.19 11.12 -4.16
CA ASP A 163 11.11 10.03 -4.50
C ASP A 163 11.66 10.23 -5.94
N PRO A 164 12.58 11.21 -6.13
CA PRO A 164 13.11 11.58 -7.44
C PRO A 164 14.07 10.54 -8.04
N ASP A 165 14.72 9.72 -7.21
CA ASP A 165 15.60 8.61 -7.60
C ASP A 165 14.85 7.29 -7.85
N GLY A 166 13.58 7.23 -7.44
CA GLY A 166 12.68 6.14 -7.79
C GLY A 166 12.98 4.85 -7.03
N ASP A 167 13.60 4.94 -5.85
CA ASP A 167 13.95 3.76 -5.05
C ASP A 167 12.82 3.34 -4.10
N GLY A 168 11.81 4.19 -3.94
CA GLY A 168 10.66 4.00 -3.06
C GLY A 168 10.90 4.43 -1.61
N TYR A 169 12.05 5.04 -1.31
CA TYR A 169 12.43 5.48 0.03
C TYR A 169 12.70 6.98 0.06
N VAL A 170 11.83 7.72 0.74
CA VAL A 170 11.89 9.18 0.74
C VAL A 170 12.71 9.73 1.90
N CYS A 171 13.27 10.92 1.69
CA CYS A 171 13.93 11.70 2.75
C CYS A 171 15.06 10.95 3.47
N GLY A 172 15.71 10.01 2.77
CA GLY A 172 16.79 9.18 3.30
C GLY A 172 16.33 8.14 4.32
N TRP A 173 15.06 7.73 4.26
CA TRP A 173 14.56 6.63 5.10
C TRP A 173 15.28 5.32 4.78
N ASP A 174 15.73 4.59 5.80
CA ASP A 174 16.46 3.33 5.65
C ASP A 174 15.56 2.16 6.10
N PRO A 175 15.23 1.20 5.21
CA PRO A 175 14.41 0.04 5.55
C PRO A 175 15.17 -1.02 6.37
N LYS A 176 16.51 -1.02 6.38
CA LYS A 176 17.31 -2.10 6.99
C LYS A 176 16.98 -2.38 8.46
N PRO A 177 16.82 -1.38 9.34
CA PRO A 177 16.49 -1.61 10.75
C PRO A 177 15.13 -2.29 10.96
N PHE A 178 14.24 -2.22 9.96
CA PHE A 178 12.91 -2.80 10.01
C PHE A 178 12.86 -4.24 9.46
N ARG A 179 13.92 -4.71 8.79
CA ARG A 179 13.99 -6.04 8.18
C ARG A 179 14.68 -7.09 9.04
N VAL A 180 15.38 -6.66 10.10
CA VAL A 180 16.09 -7.59 10.99
C VAL A 180 15.10 -8.37 11.84
N PRO A 181 15.24 -9.70 11.95
CA PRO A 181 14.48 -10.46 12.94
C PRO A 181 14.87 -9.97 14.34
N ARG A 182 13.87 -9.71 15.19
CA ARG A 182 14.09 -9.38 16.61
C ARG A 182 14.04 -10.64 17.45
#